data_AF-A0A9Q0VIA5-F1
#
_entry.id   AF-A0A9Q0VIA5-F1
#
_cell.length_a   1.000
_cell.length_b   1.000
_cell.length_c   1.000
_cell.angle_alpha   90.00
_cell.angle_beta   90.00
_cell.angle_gamma   90.00
#
_symmetry.space_group_name_H-M   'P 1'
#
loop_
_entity.id
_entity.type
_entity.pdbx_description
1 polymer ?
#
loop_
_entity_poly.entity_id
_entity_poly.type
_entity_poly.pdbx_seq_one_letter_code
_entity_poly.pdbx_strand_id
1 'polypeptide(L)'
;MLVREEEREKHGGKPVKYHGKWPFHRAYGFQEPVSVALSALNLAIQFHGWVSFFILIYYKLPLTPSKKTYYEYTGLWHIYGILSMNLWFWSAVFHSRDVELTEKLDCSSAVALLGFSLILAVLRAFSMRDEAARVMVSAPIIAFVTTHILYLNFFKLDYGLNMKVCVAMGVAQLLIWAVWASATRHPSRFKLWVAVIGGGLAMLLEIYDFPPYQGFVDAHALWHATTIPLTYLWWSFAKDDAEFRTSSLLKKAK
;
A
#
# COMPACT_ATOMS: atom_id res chain seq x y z
N MET A 1 9.98 -2.71 30.25
CA MET A 1 8.87 -1.87 29.75
C MET A 1 7.55 -2.36 30.31
N LEU A 2 7.11 -3.60 30.01
CA LEU A 2 5.83 -4.14 30.48
C LEU A 2 5.58 -4.04 32.00
N VAL A 3 6.56 -4.44 32.84
CA VAL A 3 6.43 -4.32 34.31
C VAL A 3 6.16 -2.87 34.75
N ARG A 4 6.79 -1.89 34.10
CA ARG A 4 6.59 -0.46 34.41
C ARG A 4 5.21 0.02 33.95
N GLU A 5 4.66 -0.55 32.88
CA GLU A 5 3.30 -0.23 32.43
C GLU A 5 2.24 -0.87 33.33
N GLU A 6 2.43 -2.11 33.78
CA GLU A 6 1.54 -2.75 34.75
C GLU A 6 1.49 -1.96 36.06
N GLU A 7 2.64 -1.49 36.54
CA GLU A 7 2.69 -0.59 37.71
C GLU A 7 1.96 0.73 37.42
N ARG A 8 2.18 1.34 36.26
CA ARG A 8 1.53 2.60 35.87
C ARG A 8 0.02 2.46 35.79
N GLU A 9 -0.47 1.37 35.21
CA GLU A 9 -1.90 1.05 35.10
C GLU A 9 -2.52 0.89 36.49
N LYS A 10 -1.84 0.19 37.42
CA LYS A 10 -2.28 0.06 38.82
C LYS A 10 -2.43 1.40 39.54
N HIS A 11 -1.65 2.42 39.14
CA HIS A 11 -1.73 3.77 39.68
C HIS A 11 -2.68 4.70 38.87
N GLY A 12 -3.46 4.15 37.92
CA GLY A 12 -4.38 4.92 37.08
C GLY A 12 -3.69 5.79 36.01
N GLY A 13 -2.41 5.55 35.75
CA GLY A 13 -1.65 6.27 34.73
C GLY A 13 -2.01 5.84 33.31
N LYS A 14 -1.98 6.78 32.36
CA LYS A 14 -2.16 6.49 30.93
C LYS A 14 -0.89 5.85 30.34
N PRO A 15 -1.00 4.92 29.37
CA PRO A 15 0.14 4.31 28.70
C PRO A 15 1.11 5.35 28.13
N VAL A 16 2.42 5.04 28.13
CA VAL A 16 3.45 5.92 27.56
C VAL A 16 4.35 5.21 26.55
N LYS A 17 4.84 5.97 25.58
CA LYS A 17 5.81 5.50 24.59
C LYS A 17 7.21 5.47 25.18
N TYR A 18 7.94 4.38 24.96
CA TYR A 18 9.35 4.23 25.30
C TYR A 18 10.16 4.29 24.01
N HIS A 19 11.08 5.25 23.92
CA HIS A 19 11.86 5.49 22.70
C HIS A 19 10.98 5.64 21.44
N GLY A 20 9.80 6.26 21.59
CA GLY A 20 8.85 6.48 20.50
C GLY A 20 7.93 5.28 20.18
N LYS A 21 8.06 4.13 20.84
CA LYS A 21 7.27 2.92 20.57
C LYS A 21 6.35 2.55 21.73
N TRP A 22 5.22 1.95 21.41
CA TRP A 22 4.30 1.38 22.40
C TRP A 22 4.82 0.05 22.95
N PRO A 23 4.55 -0.28 24.22
CA PRO A 23 4.93 -1.56 24.81
C PRO A 23 3.92 -2.66 24.46
N PHE A 24 4.39 -3.79 23.90
CA PHE A 24 3.57 -4.94 23.50
C PHE A 24 3.86 -6.20 24.29
N HIS A 25 2.83 -7.04 24.48
CA HIS A 25 2.98 -8.41 24.92
C HIS A 25 3.53 -9.27 23.77
N ARG A 26 4.68 -9.89 24.03
CA ARG A 26 5.36 -10.75 23.06
C ARG A 26 4.80 -12.17 23.14
N ALA A 27 4.64 -12.82 21.99
CA ALA A 27 4.18 -14.21 21.91
C ALA A 27 4.98 -14.98 20.86
N TYR A 28 5.38 -16.22 21.15
CA TYR A 28 6.09 -17.10 20.23
C TYR A 28 7.34 -16.49 19.55
N GLY A 29 8.02 -15.56 20.23
CA GLY A 29 9.20 -14.87 19.69
C GLY A 29 8.90 -13.64 18.83
N PHE A 30 7.62 -13.31 18.59
CA PHE A 30 7.18 -12.11 17.88
C PHE A 30 7.02 -10.92 18.83
N GLN A 31 7.49 -9.76 18.41
CA GLN A 31 7.31 -8.51 19.14
C GLN A 31 5.86 -8.02 19.06
N GLU A 32 5.26 -8.05 17.87
CA GLU A 32 3.88 -7.62 17.60
C GLU A 32 3.10 -8.72 16.87
N PRO A 33 2.66 -9.78 17.58
CA PRO A 33 2.14 -10.99 16.93
C PRO A 33 0.92 -10.74 16.03
N VAL A 34 0.05 -9.78 16.39
CA VAL A 34 -1.13 -9.43 15.58
C VAL A 34 -0.71 -8.69 14.30
N SER A 35 0.18 -7.69 14.40
CA SER A 35 0.72 -6.96 13.24
C SER A 35 1.44 -7.91 12.26
N VAL A 36 2.20 -8.89 12.78
CA VAL A 36 2.83 -9.94 11.95
C VAL A 36 1.78 -10.77 11.19
N ALA A 37 0.77 -11.27 11.88
CA ALA A 37 -0.27 -12.11 11.28
C ALA A 37 -1.06 -11.34 10.20
N LEU A 38 -1.44 -10.10 10.47
CA LEU A 38 -2.16 -9.26 9.52
C LEU A 38 -1.29 -8.83 8.34
N SER A 39 0.01 -8.58 8.54
CA SER A 39 0.96 -8.35 7.46
C SER A 39 1.10 -9.56 6.54
N ALA A 40 1.23 -10.76 7.11
CA ALA A 40 1.28 -12.01 6.35
C ALA A 40 -0.02 -12.28 5.57
N LEU A 41 -1.17 -11.94 6.15
CA LEU A 41 -2.45 -12.04 5.46
C LEU A 41 -2.56 -11.02 4.32
N ASN A 42 -2.15 -9.77 4.51
CA ASN A 42 -2.07 -8.80 3.43
C ASN A 42 -1.16 -9.28 2.30
N LEU A 43 0.02 -9.85 2.61
CA LEU A 43 0.92 -10.45 1.62
C LEU A 43 0.21 -11.53 0.80
N ALA A 44 -0.50 -12.46 1.46
CA ALA A 44 -1.24 -13.53 0.79
C ALA A 44 -2.35 -12.98 -0.13
N ILE A 45 -3.07 -11.95 0.31
CA ILE A 45 -4.15 -11.33 -0.48
C ILE A 45 -3.59 -10.53 -1.66
N GLN A 46 -2.45 -9.85 -1.51
CA GLN A 46 -1.74 -9.21 -2.63
C GLN A 46 -1.28 -10.24 -3.66
N PHE A 47 -0.69 -11.34 -3.22
CA PHE A 47 -0.27 -12.43 -4.10
C PHE A 47 -1.46 -13.03 -4.85
N HIS A 48 -2.54 -13.37 -4.14
CA HIS A 48 -3.76 -13.88 -4.75
C HIS A 48 -4.37 -12.89 -5.75
N GLY A 49 -4.44 -11.61 -5.39
CA GLY A 49 -4.91 -10.54 -6.26
C GLY A 49 -4.10 -10.43 -7.55
N TRP A 50 -2.78 -10.37 -7.42
CA TRP A 50 -1.84 -10.29 -8.54
C TRP A 50 -1.93 -11.51 -9.47
N VAL A 51 -1.94 -12.73 -8.92
CA VAL A 51 -2.11 -13.96 -9.71
C VAL A 51 -3.47 -13.97 -10.42
N SER A 52 -4.54 -13.56 -9.75
CA SER A 52 -5.87 -13.51 -10.36
C SER A 52 -5.95 -12.51 -11.52
N PHE A 53 -5.25 -11.37 -11.40
CA PHE A 53 -5.11 -10.38 -12.46
C PHE A 53 -4.26 -10.91 -13.62
N PHE A 54 -3.13 -11.55 -13.34
CA PHE A 54 -2.27 -12.19 -14.33
C PHE A 54 -3.06 -13.21 -15.16
N ILE A 55 -3.80 -14.10 -14.50
CA ILE A 55 -4.63 -15.12 -15.16
C ILE A 55 -5.68 -14.46 -16.06
N LEU A 56 -6.36 -13.42 -15.58
CA LEU A 56 -7.36 -12.70 -16.38
C LEU A 56 -6.73 -12.13 -17.67
N ILE A 57 -5.64 -11.38 -17.53
CA ILE A 57 -5.02 -10.65 -18.64
C ILE A 57 -4.48 -11.60 -19.71
N TYR A 58 -3.83 -12.69 -19.32
CA TYR A 58 -3.11 -13.55 -20.27
C TYR A 58 -3.91 -14.77 -20.74
N TYR A 59 -4.91 -15.22 -19.99
CA TYR A 59 -5.63 -16.47 -20.30
C TYR A 59 -7.14 -16.30 -20.52
N LYS A 60 -7.72 -15.15 -20.15
CA LYS A 60 -9.18 -14.93 -20.29
C LYS A 60 -9.50 -13.79 -21.25
N LEU A 61 -8.69 -12.73 -21.28
CA LEU A 61 -8.86 -11.63 -22.21
C LEU A 61 -8.16 -11.92 -23.55
N PRO A 62 -8.71 -11.41 -24.67
CA PRO A 62 -8.07 -11.56 -25.96
C PRO A 62 -6.72 -10.82 -25.98
N LEU A 63 -5.78 -11.34 -26.77
CA LEU A 63 -4.48 -10.72 -27.00
C LEU A 63 -4.40 -10.17 -28.43
N THR A 64 -3.50 -9.24 -28.67
CA THR A 64 -3.18 -8.77 -30.02
C THR A 64 -2.55 -9.91 -30.83
N PRO A 65 -2.51 -9.83 -32.18
CA PRO A 65 -1.79 -10.80 -33.01
C PRO A 65 -0.30 -10.95 -32.64
N SER A 66 0.30 -9.90 -32.08
CA SER A 66 1.67 -9.89 -31.53
C SER A 66 1.77 -10.43 -30.09
N LYS A 67 0.73 -11.11 -29.59
CA LYS A 67 0.62 -11.68 -28.23
C LYS A 67 0.77 -10.65 -27.10
N LYS A 68 0.49 -9.37 -27.36
CA LYS A 68 0.48 -8.31 -26.34
C LYS A 68 -0.94 -8.14 -25.77
N THR A 69 -1.01 -7.62 -24.55
CA THR A 69 -2.28 -7.34 -23.87
C THR A 69 -2.89 -6.06 -24.42
N TYR A 70 -4.20 -6.02 -24.66
CA TYR A 70 -4.88 -4.76 -25.03
C TYR A 70 -4.91 -3.73 -23.90
N TYR A 71 -4.89 -4.20 -22.65
CA TYR A 71 -4.86 -3.32 -21.50
C TYR A 71 -3.50 -2.62 -21.39
N GLU A 72 -3.50 -1.30 -21.56
CA GLU A 72 -2.27 -0.50 -21.67
C GLU A 72 -1.49 -0.43 -20.34
N TYR A 73 -2.17 -0.65 -19.22
CA TYR A 73 -1.60 -0.51 -17.87
C TYR A 73 -1.16 -1.84 -17.25
N THR A 74 -1.18 -2.94 -18.01
CA THR A 74 -0.80 -4.28 -17.51
C THR A 74 0.54 -4.28 -16.78
N GLY A 75 1.58 -3.71 -17.39
CA GLY A 75 2.92 -3.67 -16.78
C GLY A 75 2.95 -2.90 -15.45
N LEU A 76 2.17 -1.83 -15.33
CA LEU A 76 2.11 -1.05 -14.09
C LEU A 76 1.52 -1.89 -12.94
N TRP A 77 0.46 -2.64 -13.20
CA TRP A 77 -0.15 -3.50 -12.19
C TRP A 77 0.75 -4.67 -11.76
N HIS A 78 1.62 -5.18 -12.63
CA HIS A 78 2.59 -6.20 -12.25
C HIS A 78 3.65 -5.64 -11.30
N ILE A 79 4.19 -4.46 -11.61
CA ILE A 79 5.15 -3.78 -10.74
C ILE A 79 4.49 -3.44 -9.40
N TYR A 80 3.25 -2.94 -9.41
CA TYR A 80 2.47 -2.68 -8.20
C TYR A 80 2.35 -3.93 -7.33
N GLY A 81 1.99 -5.07 -7.94
CA GLY A 81 1.86 -6.34 -7.21
C GLY A 81 3.17 -6.78 -6.57
N ILE A 82 4.28 -6.69 -7.29
CA ILE A 82 5.62 -7.04 -6.78
C ILE A 82 6.02 -6.13 -5.61
N LEU A 83 5.87 -4.82 -5.76
CA LEU A 83 6.20 -3.86 -4.71
C LEU A 83 5.28 -4.01 -3.49
N SER A 84 4.00 -4.33 -3.72
CA SER A 84 3.05 -4.58 -2.64
C SER A 84 3.46 -5.82 -1.83
N MET A 85 3.78 -6.92 -2.50
CA MET A 85 4.26 -8.12 -1.83
C MET A 85 5.59 -7.87 -1.09
N ASN A 86 6.49 -7.06 -1.65
CA ASN A 86 7.73 -6.67 -0.98
C ASN A 86 7.48 -5.87 0.30
N LEU A 87 6.56 -4.90 0.28
CA LEU A 87 6.14 -4.16 1.47
C LEU A 87 5.64 -5.10 2.57
N TRP A 88 4.63 -5.92 2.27
CA TRP A 88 4.00 -6.75 3.33
C TRP A 88 4.94 -7.82 3.88
N PHE A 89 5.88 -8.30 3.06
CA PHE A 89 6.96 -9.15 3.54
C PHE A 89 7.84 -8.42 4.56
N TRP A 90 8.35 -7.23 4.23
CA TRP A 90 9.21 -6.48 5.15
C TRP A 90 8.46 -5.98 6.38
N SER A 91 7.17 -5.69 6.24
CA SER A 91 6.31 -5.33 7.38
C SER A 91 6.15 -6.50 8.35
N ALA A 92 5.88 -7.70 7.85
CA ALA A 92 5.83 -8.90 8.70
C ALA A 92 7.17 -9.17 9.41
N VAL A 93 8.30 -8.98 8.70
CA VAL A 93 9.64 -9.17 9.27
C VAL A 93 9.94 -8.10 10.34
N PHE A 94 9.61 -6.84 10.09
CA PHE A 94 9.79 -5.75 11.05
C PHE A 94 8.98 -5.96 12.33
N HIS A 95 7.68 -6.26 12.21
CA HIS A 95 6.80 -6.54 13.34
C HIS A 95 7.19 -7.81 14.12
N SER A 96 7.91 -8.73 13.46
CA SER A 96 8.45 -9.91 14.12
C SER A 96 9.62 -9.56 15.04
N ARG A 97 10.57 -8.79 14.52
CA ARG A 97 11.79 -8.35 15.18
C ARG A 97 12.17 -6.98 14.67
N ASP A 98 11.94 -6.04 15.57
CA ASP A 98 12.25 -4.64 15.40
C ASP A 98 13.74 -4.40 15.67
N VAL A 99 14.50 -4.25 14.58
CA VAL A 99 15.92 -3.86 14.58
C VAL A 99 16.15 -2.85 13.46
N GLU A 100 17.23 -2.08 13.55
CA GLU A 100 17.50 -0.98 12.59
C GLU A 100 17.40 -1.41 11.12
N LEU A 101 17.92 -2.60 10.78
CA LEU A 101 17.85 -3.12 9.42
C LEU A 101 16.41 -3.40 8.96
N THR A 102 15.58 -4.01 9.80
CA THR A 102 14.19 -4.36 9.44
C THR A 102 13.33 -3.11 9.36
N GLU A 103 13.57 -2.13 10.24
CA GLU A 103 12.91 -0.82 10.21
C GLU A 103 13.24 -0.05 8.92
N LYS A 104 14.51 -0.03 8.52
CA LYS A 104 14.94 0.59 7.24
C LYS A 104 14.27 -0.05 6.04
N LEU A 105 14.21 -1.38 6.00
CA LEU A 105 13.66 -2.11 4.86
C LEU A 105 12.13 -2.01 4.79
N ASP A 106 11.43 -2.02 5.93
CA ASP A 106 9.99 -1.73 5.98
C ASP A 106 9.68 -0.32 5.49
N CYS A 107 10.36 0.70 6.03
CA CYS A 107 10.22 2.09 5.59
C CYS A 107 10.51 2.24 4.09
N SER A 108 11.62 1.67 3.61
CA SER A 108 12.02 1.75 2.20
C SER A 108 10.98 1.11 1.28
N SER A 109 10.42 -0.03 1.69
CA SER A 109 9.40 -0.74 0.92
C SER A 109 8.07 0.03 0.89
N ALA A 110 7.71 0.70 1.98
CA ALA A 110 6.52 1.54 2.07
C ALA A 110 6.62 2.75 1.13
N VAL A 111 7.77 3.44 1.16
CA VAL A 111 8.06 4.57 0.27
C VAL A 111 8.06 4.13 -1.20
N ALA A 112 8.68 2.99 -1.51
CA ALA A 112 8.71 2.44 -2.86
C ALA A 112 7.30 2.13 -3.40
N LEU A 113 6.46 1.45 -2.59
CA LEU A 113 5.09 1.14 -2.98
C LEU A 113 4.25 2.41 -3.15
N LEU A 114 4.27 3.33 -2.18
CA LEU A 114 3.47 4.56 -2.24
C LEU A 114 3.88 5.46 -3.39
N GLY A 115 5.19 5.60 -3.63
CA GLY A 115 5.72 6.33 -4.78
C GLY A 115 5.29 5.72 -6.11
N PHE A 116 5.37 4.39 -6.25
CA PHE A 116 4.91 3.72 -7.46
C PHE A 116 3.39 3.77 -7.62
N SER A 117 2.64 3.66 -6.53
CA SER A 117 1.17 3.76 -6.54
C SER A 117 0.72 5.17 -6.94
N LEU A 118 1.46 6.22 -6.56
CA LEU A 118 1.24 7.58 -7.05
C LEU A 118 1.47 7.68 -8.57
N ILE A 119 2.55 7.08 -9.09
CA ILE A 119 2.78 7.00 -10.54
C ILE A 119 1.60 6.30 -11.23
N LEU A 120 1.20 5.14 -10.72
CA LEU A 120 0.07 4.37 -11.25
C LEU A 120 -1.22 5.20 -11.25
N ALA A 121 -1.50 5.92 -10.16
CA ALA A 121 -2.66 6.81 -10.04
C ALA A 121 -2.65 7.91 -11.12
N VAL A 122 -1.54 8.62 -11.29
CA VAL A 122 -1.42 9.67 -12.31
C VAL A 122 -1.58 9.08 -13.71
N LEU A 123 -0.79 8.08 -14.06
CA LEU A 123 -0.80 7.51 -15.42
C LEU A 123 -2.17 6.94 -15.78
N ARG A 124 -2.83 6.27 -14.83
CA ARG A 124 -4.14 5.69 -15.05
C ARG A 124 -5.25 6.74 -15.06
N ALA A 125 -5.33 7.64 -14.08
CA ALA A 125 -6.42 8.62 -13.97
C ALA A 125 -6.47 9.56 -15.18
N PHE A 126 -5.30 10.04 -15.63
CA PHE A 126 -5.18 10.94 -16.79
C PHE A 126 -5.15 10.20 -18.13
N SER A 127 -5.30 8.86 -18.12
CA SER A 127 -5.28 8.01 -19.31
C SER A 127 -4.06 8.23 -20.22
N MET A 128 -2.88 8.44 -19.62
CA MET A 128 -1.65 8.72 -20.35
C MET A 128 -1.20 7.50 -21.14
N ARG A 129 -1.08 7.63 -22.47
CA ARG A 129 -0.66 6.56 -23.39
C ARG A 129 0.68 6.82 -24.05
N ASP A 130 1.04 8.10 -24.18
CA ASP A 130 2.31 8.49 -24.79
C ASP A 130 3.46 8.13 -23.86
N GLU A 131 4.44 7.39 -24.39
CA GLU A 131 5.56 6.87 -23.60
C GLU A 131 6.45 7.99 -23.07
N ALA A 132 6.66 9.07 -23.84
CA ALA A 132 7.44 10.21 -23.38
C ALA A 132 6.76 10.91 -22.20
N ALA A 133 5.44 11.15 -22.28
CA ALA A 133 4.66 11.71 -21.17
C ALA A 133 4.70 10.81 -19.93
N ARG A 134 4.60 9.48 -20.10
CA ARG A 134 4.71 8.51 -19.00
C ARG A 134 6.06 8.62 -18.30
N VAL A 135 7.15 8.72 -19.06
CA VAL A 135 8.51 8.89 -18.52
C VAL A 135 8.66 10.24 -17.83
N MET A 136 8.20 11.34 -18.45
CA MET A 136 8.28 12.69 -17.89
C MET A 136 7.59 12.82 -16.53
N VAL A 137 6.47 12.11 -16.33
CA VAL A 137 5.76 12.09 -15.04
C VAL A 137 6.42 11.14 -14.05
N SER A 138 6.85 9.95 -14.49
CA SER A 138 7.36 8.92 -13.58
C SER A 138 8.77 9.25 -13.07
N ALA A 139 9.65 9.80 -13.92
CA ALA A 139 11.05 10.00 -13.59
C ALA A 139 11.28 10.93 -12.37
N PRO A 140 10.59 12.08 -12.23
CA PRO A 140 10.74 12.91 -11.03
C PRO A 140 10.29 12.21 -9.75
N ILE A 141 9.20 11.44 -9.81
CA ILE A 141 8.68 10.69 -8.65
C ILE A 141 9.67 9.58 -8.26
N ILE A 142 10.19 8.84 -9.24
CA ILE A 142 11.22 7.82 -9.02
C ILE A 142 12.47 8.46 -8.40
N ALA A 143 12.96 9.56 -8.96
CA ALA A 143 14.15 10.25 -8.45
C ALA A 143 13.95 10.69 -6.99
N PHE A 144 12.79 11.25 -6.67
CA PHE A 144 12.43 11.62 -5.30
C PHE A 144 12.40 10.41 -4.35
N VAL A 145 11.67 9.35 -4.73
CA VAL A 145 11.54 8.11 -3.95
C VAL A 145 12.91 7.47 -3.70
N THR A 146 13.72 7.33 -4.74
CA THR A 146 15.08 6.79 -4.62
C THR A 146 15.93 7.64 -3.70
N THR A 147 15.92 8.97 -3.86
CA THR A 147 16.69 9.87 -2.99
C THR A 147 16.25 9.75 -1.53
N HIS A 148 14.94 9.65 -1.27
CA HIS A 148 14.42 9.49 0.07
C HIS A 148 14.80 8.14 0.69
N ILE A 149 14.71 7.05 -0.08
CA ILE A 149 15.16 5.72 0.36
C ILE A 149 16.66 5.73 0.70
N LEU A 150 17.49 6.34 -0.15
CA LEU A 150 18.92 6.48 0.11
C LEU A 150 19.20 7.30 1.39
N TYR A 151 18.43 8.37 1.62
CA TYR A 151 18.51 9.16 2.85
C TYR A 151 18.24 8.31 4.11
N LEU A 152 17.15 7.52 4.10
CA LEU A 152 16.77 6.66 5.23
C LEU A 152 17.80 5.56 5.52
N ASN A 153 18.45 5.03 4.48
CA ASN A 153 19.40 3.92 4.64
C ASN A 153 20.81 4.37 5.02
N PHE A 154 21.32 5.44 4.38
CA PHE A 154 22.73 5.82 4.45
C PHE A 154 23.03 7.05 5.30
N PHE A 155 22.03 7.89 5.60
CA PHE A 155 22.25 9.14 6.35
C PHE A 155 21.60 9.09 7.72
N LYS A 156 20.26 9.10 7.77
CA LYS A 156 19.51 9.10 9.02
C LYS A 156 18.13 8.49 8.79
N LEU A 157 17.82 7.44 9.56
CA LEU A 157 16.47 6.92 9.65
C LEU A 157 15.63 7.88 10.51
N ASP A 158 15.03 8.88 9.84
CA ASP A 158 14.10 9.82 10.47
C ASP A 158 12.66 9.35 10.23
N TYR A 159 12.13 8.59 11.19
CA TYR A 159 10.79 8.02 11.10
C TYR A 159 9.69 9.10 10.97
N GLY A 160 9.85 10.24 11.63
CA GLY A 160 8.90 11.35 11.55
C GLY A 160 8.88 12.00 10.16
N LEU A 161 10.02 12.14 9.50
CA LEU A 161 10.09 12.57 8.12
C LEU A 161 9.48 11.52 7.17
N ASN A 162 9.83 10.24 7.35
CA ASN A 162 9.28 9.13 6.56
C ASN A 162 7.75 9.13 6.60
N MET A 163 7.16 9.26 7.80
CA MET A 163 5.72 9.34 7.98
C MET A 163 5.09 10.49 7.18
N LYS A 164 5.67 11.69 7.23
CA LYS A 164 5.19 12.86 6.46
C LYS A 164 5.24 12.61 4.95
N VAL A 165 6.33 12.01 4.46
CA VAL A 165 6.51 11.70 3.04
C VAL A 165 5.49 10.65 2.58
N CYS A 166 5.29 9.58 3.36
CA CYS A 166 4.29 8.55 3.09
C CYS A 166 2.87 9.10 3.09
N VAL A 167 2.49 9.89 4.11
CA VAL A 167 1.18 10.54 4.20
C VAL A 167 0.97 11.49 3.03
N ALA A 168 1.96 12.30 2.65
CA ALA A 168 1.85 13.22 1.53
C ALA A 168 1.60 12.49 0.20
N MET A 169 2.37 11.43 -0.09
CA MET A 169 2.16 10.61 -1.29
C MET A 169 0.79 9.89 -1.25
N GLY A 170 0.41 9.38 -0.08
CA GLY A 170 -0.88 8.73 0.16
C GLY A 170 -2.07 9.67 -0.10
N VAL A 171 -2.03 10.89 0.45
CA VAL A 171 -3.08 11.89 0.22
C VAL A 171 -3.13 12.28 -1.26
N ALA A 172 -1.98 12.52 -1.88
CA ALA A 172 -1.91 12.90 -3.29
C ALA A 172 -2.58 11.85 -4.20
N GLN A 173 -2.26 10.56 -4.01
CA GLN A 173 -2.89 9.50 -4.83
C GLN A 173 -4.40 9.37 -4.54
N LEU A 174 -4.84 9.50 -3.29
CA LEU A 174 -6.26 9.42 -2.94
C LEU A 174 -7.06 10.56 -3.58
N LEU A 175 -6.50 11.78 -3.61
CA LEU A 175 -7.11 12.92 -4.29
C LEU A 175 -7.21 12.69 -5.80
N ILE A 176 -6.16 12.16 -6.43
CA ILE A 176 -6.19 11.82 -7.87
C ILE A 176 -7.29 10.80 -8.16
N TRP A 177 -7.38 9.73 -7.36
CA TRP A 177 -8.41 8.72 -7.51
C TRP A 177 -9.82 9.28 -7.25
N ALA A 178 -9.99 10.17 -6.28
CA ALA A 178 -11.27 10.83 -5.98
C ALA A 178 -11.74 11.72 -7.14
N VAL A 179 -10.83 12.54 -7.69
CA VAL A 179 -11.12 13.38 -8.86
C VAL A 179 -11.49 12.51 -10.05
N TRP A 180 -10.74 11.45 -10.31
CA TRP A 180 -11.06 10.54 -11.41
C TRP A 180 -12.37 9.80 -11.20
N ALA A 181 -12.65 9.30 -9.99
CA ALA A 181 -13.90 8.63 -9.64
C ALA A 181 -15.12 9.55 -9.81
N SER A 182 -14.93 10.86 -9.59
CA SER A 182 -15.95 11.88 -9.80
C SER A 182 -16.21 12.15 -11.29
N ALA A 183 -15.16 12.20 -12.10
CA ALA A 183 -15.25 12.55 -13.52
C ALA A 183 -15.60 11.34 -14.42
N THR A 184 -15.25 10.12 -14.00
CA THR A 184 -15.35 8.92 -14.84
C THR A 184 -16.76 8.34 -14.89
N ARG A 185 -17.10 7.77 -16.05
CA ARG A 185 -18.30 6.92 -16.24
C ARG A 185 -17.99 5.42 -16.13
N HIS A 186 -16.84 5.07 -15.54
CA HIS A 186 -16.42 3.69 -15.37
C HIS A 186 -17.47 2.90 -14.56
N PRO A 187 -17.87 1.69 -14.99
CA PRO A 187 -18.90 0.90 -14.29
C PRO A 187 -18.50 0.59 -12.84
N SER A 188 -17.22 0.36 -12.59
CA SER A 188 -16.67 0.03 -11.26
C SER A 188 -16.28 1.25 -10.41
N ARG A 189 -16.80 2.44 -10.69
CA ARG A 189 -16.47 3.67 -9.92
C ARG A 189 -16.81 3.57 -8.43
N PHE A 190 -17.79 2.74 -8.05
CA PHE A 190 -18.10 2.50 -6.64
C PHE A 190 -16.91 1.87 -5.90
N LYS A 191 -16.21 0.91 -6.53
CA LYS A 191 -15.02 0.28 -5.94
C LYS A 191 -13.91 1.29 -5.68
N LEU A 192 -13.75 2.28 -6.56
CA LEU A 192 -12.84 3.40 -6.37
C LEU A 192 -13.22 4.27 -5.19
N TRP A 193 -14.49 4.66 -5.06
CA TRP A 193 -14.95 5.46 -3.94
C TRP A 193 -14.74 4.76 -2.59
N VAL A 194 -15.04 3.46 -2.52
CA VAL A 194 -14.76 2.67 -1.33
C VAL A 194 -13.25 2.58 -1.06
N ALA A 195 -12.42 2.42 -2.09
CA ALA A 195 -10.96 2.44 -1.94
C ALA A 195 -10.44 3.81 -1.46
N VAL A 196 -11.00 4.91 -1.95
CA VAL A 196 -10.63 6.28 -1.55
C VAL A 196 -11.04 6.56 -0.11
N ILE A 197 -12.30 6.31 0.25
CA ILE A 197 -12.82 6.56 1.60
C ILE A 197 -12.14 5.61 2.59
N GLY A 198 -12.07 4.32 2.27
CA GLY A 198 -11.41 3.32 3.09
C GLY A 198 -9.92 3.59 3.27
N GLY A 199 -9.22 4.00 2.21
CA GLY A 199 -7.82 4.40 2.29
C GLY A 199 -7.60 5.64 3.15
N GLY A 200 -8.50 6.62 3.08
CA GLY A 200 -8.50 7.77 3.98
C GLY A 200 -8.72 7.39 5.45
N LEU A 201 -9.70 6.53 5.72
CA LEU A 201 -9.95 6.01 7.07
C LEU A 201 -8.78 5.20 7.62
N ALA A 202 -8.17 4.35 6.80
CA ALA A 202 -6.96 3.63 7.18
C ALA A 202 -5.84 4.62 7.54
N MET A 203 -5.58 5.63 6.70
CA MET A 203 -4.57 6.64 7.00
C MET A 203 -4.82 7.40 8.32
N LEU A 204 -6.07 7.62 8.72
CA LEU A 204 -6.38 8.21 10.02
C LEU A 204 -5.97 7.31 11.19
N LEU A 205 -6.07 5.99 11.06
CA LEU A 205 -5.57 5.05 12.07
C LEU A 205 -4.05 5.18 12.23
N GLU A 206 -3.33 5.28 11.11
CA GLU A 206 -1.88 5.49 11.12
C GLU A 206 -1.47 6.78 11.82
N ILE A 207 -2.22 7.88 11.61
CA ILE A 207 -1.94 9.18 12.23
C ILE A 207 -2.31 9.21 13.71
N TYR A 208 -3.39 8.53 14.11
CA TYR A 208 -3.90 8.61 15.49
C TYR A 208 -3.05 7.78 16.47
N ASP A 209 -2.41 6.69 16.02
CA ASP A 209 -1.29 6.02 16.72
C ASP A 209 -1.56 5.76 18.22
N PHE A 210 -2.72 5.12 18.49
CA PHE A 210 -3.18 4.80 19.85
C PHE A 210 -2.46 3.57 20.44
N PRO A 211 -2.33 3.47 21.78
CA PRO A 211 -1.63 2.37 22.44
C PRO A 211 -2.34 1.02 22.31
N PRO A 212 -1.62 -0.10 22.39
CA PRO A 212 -2.20 -1.42 22.18
C PRO A 212 -3.28 -1.76 23.20
N TYR A 213 -4.47 -2.06 22.69
CA TYR A 213 -5.57 -2.65 23.45
C TYR A 213 -5.18 -4.07 23.88
N GLN A 214 -5.34 -4.33 25.19
CA GLN A 214 -4.90 -5.58 25.84
C GLN A 214 -3.43 -5.93 25.57
N GLY A 215 -2.59 -4.94 25.24
CA GLY A 215 -1.17 -5.11 24.94
C GLY A 215 -0.86 -5.87 23.63
N PHE A 216 -1.85 -6.07 22.75
CA PHE A 216 -1.66 -6.78 21.47
C PHE A 216 -2.11 -5.99 20.23
N VAL A 217 -3.19 -5.21 20.31
CA VAL A 217 -3.82 -4.58 19.13
C VAL A 217 -3.75 -3.06 19.23
N ASP A 218 -2.84 -2.45 18.49
CA ASP A 218 -2.70 -1.00 18.41
C ASP A 218 -3.38 -0.42 17.15
N ALA A 219 -3.21 0.88 16.95
CA ALA A 219 -3.74 1.56 15.77
C ALA A 219 -3.16 1.00 14.46
N HIS A 220 -1.88 0.65 14.47
CA HIS A 220 -1.20 0.12 13.30
C HIS A 220 -1.70 -1.28 12.95
N ALA A 221 -1.94 -2.16 13.92
CA ALA A 221 -2.63 -3.44 13.70
C ALA A 221 -4.03 -3.26 13.09
N LEU A 222 -4.81 -2.28 13.52
CA LEU A 222 -6.11 -1.98 12.88
C LEU A 222 -5.96 -1.43 11.46
N TRP A 223 -4.90 -0.66 11.20
CA TRP A 223 -4.54 -0.23 9.85
C TRP A 223 -4.31 -1.46 8.96
N HIS A 224 -3.45 -2.41 9.39
CA HIS A 224 -3.22 -3.68 8.70
C HIS A 224 -4.50 -4.46 8.43
N ALA A 225 -5.39 -4.52 9.43
CA ALA A 225 -6.67 -5.23 9.28
C ALA A 225 -7.57 -4.56 8.23
N THR A 226 -7.60 -3.22 8.21
CA THR A 226 -8.44 -2.44 7.29
C THR A 226 -7.95 -2.53 5.84
N THR A 227 -6.63 -2.66 5.62
CA THR A 227 -6.08 -2.78 4.26
C THR A 227 -6.40 -4.11 3.57
N ILE A 228 -6.75 -5.17 4.30
CA ILE A 228 -7.07 -6.49 3.73
C ILE A 228 -8.29 -6.45 2.80
N PRO A 229 -9.51 -6.06 3.25
CA PRO A 229 -10.66 -5.98 2.37
C PRO A 229 -10.48 -4.92 1.28
N LEU A 230 -9.77 -3.83 1.56
CA LEU A 230 -9.45 -2.81 0.56
C LEU A 230 -8.55 -3.36 -0.55
N THR A 231 -7.57 -4.20 -0.21
CA THR A 231 -6.69 -4.86 -1.19
C THR A 231 -7.48 -5.77 -2.11
N TYR A 232 -8.39 -6.58 -1.56
CA TYR A 232 -9.26 -7.43 -2.38
C TYR A 232 -10.08 -6.60 -3.38
N LEU A 233 -10.67 -5.51 -2.89
CA LEU A 233 -11.45 -4.59 -3.72
C LEU A 233 -10.57 -3.90 -4.78
N TRP A 234 -9.33 -3.55 -4.44
CA TRP A 234 -8.39 -2.88 -5.34
C TRP A 234 -8.01 -3.76 -6.52
N TRP A 235 -7.65 -5.02 -6.27
CA TRP A 235 -7.42 -5.99 -7.35
C TRP A 235 -8.68 -6.32 -8.14
N SER A 236 -9.85 -6.32 -7.49
CA SER A 236 -11.12 -6.44 -8.19
C SER A 236 -11.36 -5.27 -9.15
N PHE A 237 -11.09 -4.03 -8.72
CA PHE A 237 -11.13 -2.85 -9.59
C PHE A 237 -10.15 -2.96 -10.76
N ALA A 238 -8.89 -3.36 -10.51
CA ALA A 238 -7.88 -3.53 -11.56
C ALA A 238 -8.33 -4.49 -12.68
N LYS A 239 -8.98 -5.60 -12.28
CA LYS A 239 -9.54 -6.58 -13.21
C LYS A 239 -10.69 -6.01 -14.03
N ASP A 240 -11.68 -5.39 -13.37
CA ASP A 240 -12.81 -4.77 -14.08
C ASP A 240 -12.32 -3.68 -15.06
N ASP A 241 -11.30 -2.93 -14.65
CA ASP A 241 -10.71 -1.88 -15.47
C ASP A 241 -10.05 -2.46 -16.73
N ALA A 242 -9.33 -3.57 -16.58
CA ALA A 242 -8.75 -4.28 -17.71
C ALA A 242 -9.80 -4.82 -18.68
N GLU A 243 -10.90 -5.41 -18.17
CA GLU A 243 -12.02 -5.88 -18.97
C GLU A 243 -12.71 -4.75 -19.73
N PHE A 244 -13.01 -3.65 -19.04
CA PHE A 244 -13.66 -2.48 -19.60
C PHE A 244 -12.84 -1.84 -20.71
N ARG A 245 -11.54 -1.66 -20.48
CA ARG A 245 -10.60 -1.08 -21.45
C ARG A 245 -10.41 -1.98 -22.66
N THR A 246 -10.18 -3.27 -22.44
CA THR A 246 -10.02 -4.25 -23.52
C THR A 246 -11.26 -4.29 -24.41
N SER A 247 -12.45 -4.38 -23.81
CA SER A 247 -13.73 -4.38 -24.53
C SER A 247 -13.94 -3.09 -25.34
N SER A 248 -13.59 -1.93 -24.76
CA SER A 248 -13.73 -0.63 -25.42
C SER A 248 -12.79 -0.49 -26.63
N LEU A 249 -11.57 -1.00 -26.55
CA LEU A 249 -10.62 -0.98 -27.66
C LEU A 249 -11.04 -1.94 -28.78
N LEU A 250 -11.53 -3.13 -28.45
CA LEU A 250 -12.03 -4.09 -29.44
C LEU A 250 -13.25 -3.56 -30.20
N LYS A 251 -14.14 -2.84 -29.53
CA LYS A 251 -15.30 -2.19 -30.18
C LYS A 251 -14.91 -1.07 -31.13
N LYS A 252 -13.76 -0.41 -30.92
CA LYS A 252 -13.24 0.64 -31.81
C LYS A 252 -12.48 0.09 -33.02
N ALA A 253 -12.02 -1.16 -32.94
CA ALA A 253 -11.27 -1.83 -34.01
C ALA A 253 -12.17 -2.60 -34.98
N LYS A 254 -13.45 -2.76 -34.66
CA LYS A 254 -14.50 -3.30 -35.55
C LYS A 254 -15.24 -2.15 -36.22
#